data_AF-A0A2R6H8J3-F1
#
_entry.id   AF-A0A2R6H8J3-F1
#
_cell.length_a   1.000
_cell.length_b   1.000
_cell.length_c   1.000
_cell.angle_alpha   90.00
_cell.angle_beta   90.00
_cell.angle_gamma   90.00
#
_symmetry.space_group_name_H-M   'P 1'
#
loop_
_entity.id
_entity.type
_entity.pdbx_description
1 polymer ?
#
loop_
_entity_poly.entity_id
_entity_poly.type
_entity_poly.pdbx_seq_one_letter_code
_entity_poly.pdbx_strand_id
1 'polypeptide(L)'
;MQFADRTINEFLGDVAASTVTPSGGAVAAIGGASGAALCEMVCVHTIERDGSDDVRTELSDVRDELRARRVRLLELADEDSTAVDELQAAFEEPRDGDRAELVRKASRRTVEAPLEIAEVCLAVLEAARVVTAKGNRNAVADAGTGAFLAHSALRASVIIVRSNLGLIEDTAVVTSVEECSAEIGTAADEAVEQVEENVAKAV
;
A
#
# COMPACT_ATOMS: atom_id res chain seq x y z
N MET A 1 4.47 18.83 -6.29
CA MET A 1 5.14 18.55 -5.00
C MET A 1 4.66 17.19 -4.57
N GLN A 2 5.59 16.27 -4.28
CA GLN A 2 5.28 14.89 -3.91
C GLN A 2 4.54 14.86 -2.57
N PHE A 3 3.69 13.86 -2.35
CA PHE A 3 3.02 13.71 -1.06
C PHE A 3 3.99 13.51 0.11
N ALA A 4 5.13 12.87 -0.14
CA ALA A 4 6.18 12.65 0.86
C ALA A 4 6.73 13.94 1.48
N ASP A 5 6.64 15.08 0.77
CA ASP A 5 7.18 16.37 1.22
C ASP A 5 6.14 17.24 1.95
N ARG A 6 4.87 16.83 1.99
CA ARG A 6 3.80 17.62 2.62
C ARG A 6 3.71 17.36 4.11
N THR A 7 3.27 18.36 4.87
CA THR A 7 2.91 18.09 6.27
C THR A 7 1.64 17.24 6.31
N ILE A 8 1.50 16.40 7.36
CA ILE A 8 0.30 15.57 7.55
C ILE A 8 -0.97 16.43 7.56
N ASN A 9 -0.93 17.61 8.18
CA ASN A 9 -2.08 18.51 8.25
C ASN A 9 -2.46 19.09 6.88
N GLU A 10 -1.48 19.44 6.03
CA GLU A 10 -1.76 19.87 4.65
C GLU A 10 -2.34 18.72 3.83
N PHE A 11 -1.72 17.54 3.87
CA PHE A 11 -2.20 16.38 3.14
C PHE A 11 -3.64 16.01 3.52
N LEU A 12 -3.95 15.92 4.81
CA LEU A 12 -5.31 15.62 5.27
C LEU A 12 -6.31 16.74 4.97
N GLY A 13 -5.84 18.00 4.96
CA GLY A 13 -6.63 19.14 4.51
C GLY A 13 -7.02 19.04 3.04
N ASP A 14 -6.06 18.64 2.18
CA ASP A 14 -6.29 18.43 0.76
C ASP A 14 -7.22 17.23 0.50
N VAL A 15 -7.08 16.13 1.25
CA VAL A 15 -8.00 14.97 1.18
C VAL A 15 -9.44 15.37 1.50
N ALA A 16 -9.64 16.29 2.44
CA ALA A 16 -10.97 16.77 2.84
C ALA A 16 -11.49 17.93 1.97
N ALA A 17 -10.71 18.41 1.01
CA ALA A 17 -11.07 19.53 0.15
C ALA A 17 -12.09 19.12 -0.92
N SER A 18 -12.68 20.10 -1.59
CA SER A 18 -13.60 19.89 -2.72
C SER A 18 -12.85 19.65 -4.05
N THR A 19 -11.72 18.94 -3.99
CA THR A 19 -10.89 18.54 -5.14
C THR A 19 -11.00 17.04 -5.37
N VAL A 20 -10.63 16.57 -6.56
CA VAL A 20 -10.72 15.14 -6.92
C VAL A 20 -9.56 14.34 -6.33
N THR A 21 -8.36 14.94 -6.28
CA THR A 21 -7.19 14.38 -5.60
C THR A 21 -6.84 15.19 -4.34
N PRO A 22 -6.22 14.58 -3.32
CA PRO A 22 -5.70 13.20 -3.27
C PRO A 22 -6.80 12.14 -3.29
N SER A 23 -6.60 11.12 -4.11
CA SER A 23 -7.53 10.01 -4.30
C SER A 23 -7.52 9.04 -3.10
N GLY A 24 -8.56 8.22 -2.99
CA GLY A 24 -8.62 7.18 -1.96
C GLY A 24 -7.44 6.19 -2.02
N GLY A 25 -6.90 5.93 -3.21
CA GLY A 25 -5.74 5.04 -3.39
C GLY A 25 -4.46 5.67 -2.87
N ALA A 26 -4.27 6.96 -3.09
CA ALA A 26 -3.17 7.72 -2.49
C ALA A 26 -3.21 7.70 -0.96
N VAL A 27 -4.40 7.85 -0.36
CA VAL A 27 -4.57 7.73 1.10
C VAL A 27 -4.25 6.31 1.57
N ALA A 28 -4.73 5.29 0.86
CA ALA A 28 -4.42 3.90 1.17
C ALA A 28 -2.91 3.63 1.12
N ALA A 29 -2.22 4.10 0.08
CA ALA A 29 -0.78 3.96 -0.07
C ALA A 29 -0.01 4.61 1.09
N ILE A 30 -0.40 5.81 1.53
CA ILE A 30 0.20 6.47 2.70
C ILE A 30 -0.08 5.71 3.99
N GLY A 31 -1.27 5.11 4.13
CA GLY A 31 -1.59 4.20 5.23
C GLY A 31 -0.67 2.98 5.26
N GLY A 32 -0.46 2.34 4.10
CA GLY A 32 0.49 1.24 3.95
C GLY A 32 1.93 1.66 4.25
N ALA A 33 2.36 2.84 3.78
CA ALA A 33 3.69 3.39 4.03
C ALA A 33 3.93 3.63 5.53
N SER A 34 2.89 4.10 6.24
CA SER A 34 2.90 4.24 7.70
C SER A 34 3.04 2.88 8.39
N GLY A 35 2.34 1.85 7.87
CA GLY A 35 2.47 0.48 8.38
C GLY A 35 3.87 -0.11 8.19
N ALA A 36 4.47 0.10 7.01
CA ALA A 36 5.84 -0.29 6.72
C ALA A 36 6.85 0.43 7.65
N ALA A 37 6.63 1.72 7.93
CA ALA A 37 7.48 2.48 8.84
C ALA A 37 7.47 1.94 10.27
N LEU A 38 6.30 1.54 10.79
CA LEU A 38 6.19 0.93 12.12
C LEU A 38 6.93 -0.41 12.18
N CYS A 39 6.80 -1.25 11.16
CA CYS A 39 7.53 -2.50 11.11
C CYS A 39 9.05 -2.26 11.01
N GLU A 40 9.50 -1.28 10.21
CA GLU A 40 10.93 -0.92 10.10
C GLU A 40 11.48 -0.45 11.45
N MET A 41 10.71 0.37 12.17
CA MET A 41 11.08 0.85 13.51
C MET A 41 11.33 -0.31 14.48
N VAL A 42 10.50 -1.35 14.46
CA VAL A 42 10.68 -2.53 15.31
C VAL A 42 11.93 -3.31 14.93
N CYS A 43 12.24 -3.45 13.63
CA CYS A 43 13.53 -4.04 13.20
C CYS A 43 14.70 -3.26 13.79
N VAL A 44 14.71 -1.93 13.65
CA VAL A 44 15.78 -1.04 14.16
C VAL A 44 15.97 -1.24 15.66
N HIS A 45 14.89 -1.15 16.45
CA HIS A 45 14.98 -1.32 17.91
C HIS A 45 15.42 -2.71 18.34
N THR A 46 15.11 -3.74 17.55
CA THR A 46 15.54 -5.12 17.85
C THR A 46 17.03 -5.30 17.58
N ILE A 47 17.51 -4.81 16.43
CA ILE A 47 18.93 -4.84 16.02
C ILE A 47 19.81 -4.12 17.04
N GLU A 48 19.36 -2.97 17.55
CA GLU A 48 20.15 -2.16 18.48
C GLU A 48 20.27 -2.78 19.88
N ARG A 49 19.30 -3.59 20.32
CA ARG A 49 19.15 -3.98 21.73
C ARG A 49 19.39 -5.46 22.03
N ASP A 50 18.79 -6.38 21.28
CA ASP A 50 18.47 -7.72 21.82
C ASP A 50 18.69 -8.90 20.84
N GLY A 51 19.25 -8.69 19.66
CA GLY A 51 19.43 -9.75 18.65
C GLY A 51 20.72 -10.56 18.80
N SER A 52 20.63 -11.90 18.71
CA SER A 52 21.77 -12.74 18.29
C SER A 52 22.24 -12.35 16.88
N ASP A 53 23.46 -12.72 16.50
CA ASP A 53 24.02 -12.33 15.19
C ASP A 53 23.15 -12.77 14.00
N ASP A 54 22.52 -13.94 14.08
CA ASP A 54 21.63 -14.47 13.04
C ASP A 54 20.32 -13.65 12.95
N VAL A 55 19.68 -13.36 14.09
CA VAL A 55 18.45 -12.54 14.14
C VAL A 55 18.73 -11.11 13.68
N ARG A 56 19.90 -10.58 14.03
CA ARG A 56 20.35 -9.25 13.59
C ARG A 56 20.50 -9.17 12.08
N THR A 57 21.08 -10.21 11.46
CA THR A 57 21.27 -10.25 10.01
C THR A 57 19.92 -10.29 9.30
N GLU A 58 19.05 -11.23 9.67
CA GLU A 58 17.73 -11.37 9.06
C GLU A 58 16.87 -10.12 9.22
N LEU A 59 16.82 -9.52 10.42
CA LEU A 59 16.04 -8.30 10.63
C LEU A 59 16.66 -7.07 9.96
N SER A 60 17.96 -7.09 9.61
CA SER A 60 18.57 -6.03 8.81
C SER A 60 18.09 -6.10 7.36
N ASP A 61 18.00 -7.30 6.80
CA ASP A 61 17.46 -7.52 5.45
C ASP A 61 15.98 -7.10 5.40
N VAL A 62 15.17 -7.55 6.37
CA VAL A 62 13.75 -7.18 6.48
C VAL A 62 13.56 -5.66 6.66
N ARG A 63 14.43 -5.00 7.45
CA ARG A 63 14.40 -3.53 7.60
C ARG A 63 14.60 -2.83 6.27
N ASP A 64 15.57 -3.28 5.48
CA ASP A 64 15.92 -2.64 4.21
C ASP A 64 14.83 -2.88 3.16
N GLU A 65 14.19 -4.06 3.18
CA GLU A 65 12.97 -4.32 2.40
C GLU A 65 11.83 -3.39 2.80
N LEU A 66 11.50 -3.29 4.09
CA LEU A 66 10.43 -2.41 4.59
C LEU A 66 10.66 -0.94 4.22
N ARG A 67 11.91 -0.48 4.28
CA ARG A 67 12.29 0.85 3.82
C ARG A 67 11.98 1.05 2.34
N ALA A 68 12.36 0.09 1.50
CA ALA A 68 12.09 0.14 0.06
C ALA A 68 10.57 0.14 -0.22
N ARG A 69 9.80 -0.69 0.49
CA ARG A 69 8.34 -0.75 0.39
C ARG A 69 7.69 0.57 0.81
N ARG A 70 8.13 1.18 1.91
CA ARG A 70 7.65 2.51 2.33
C ARG A 70 7.87 3.56 1.25
N VAL A 71 9.08 3.63 0.67
CA VAL A 71 9.39 4.58 -0.39
C VAL A 71 8.50 4.34 -1.60
N ARG A 72 8.36 3.08 -2.04
CA ARG A 72 7.51 2.73 -3.18
C ARG A 72 6.04 3.09 -2.95
N LEU A 73 5.51 2.90 -1.74
CA LEU A 73 4.14 3.28 -1.40
C LEU A 73 3.92 4.80 -1.46
N LEU A 74 4.92 5.60 -1.09
CA LEU A 74 4.82 7.06 -1.23
C LEU A 74 4.82 7.48 -2.71
N GLU A 75 5.65 6.85 -3.55
CA GLU A 75 5.65 7.08 -5.00
C GLU A 75 4.31 6.66 -5.63
N LEU A 76 3.79 5.50 -5.23
CA LEU A 76 2.49 5.01 -5.67
C LEU A 76 1.33 5.93 -5.28
N ALA A 77 1.45 6.64 -4.16
CA ALA A 77 0.45 7.64 -3.78
C ALA A 77 0.39 8.78 -4.81
N ASP A 78 1.55 9.29 -5.23
CA ASP A 78 1.65 10.31 -6.27
C ASP A 78 1.17 9.77 -7.64
N GLU A 79 1.54 8.53 -7.98
CA GLU A 79 1.12 7.88 -9.23
C GLU A 79 -0.40 7.66 -9.29
N ASP A 80 -1.04 7.24 -8.21
CA ASP A 80 -2.49 7.05 -8.13
C ASP A 80 -3.24 8.37 -8.31
N SER A 81 -2.83 9.43 -7.61
CA SER A 81 -3.44 10.76 -7.80
C SER A 81 -3.22 11.28 -9.22
N THR A 82 -2.03 11.09 -9.78
CA THR A 82 -1.75 11.48 -11.17
C THR A 82 -2.64 10.73 -12.15
N ALA A 83 -2.85 9.43 -11.96
CA ALA A 83 -3.72 8.63 -12.83
C ALA A 83 -5.19 9.09 -12.77
N VAL A 84 -5.66 9.48 -11.59
CA VAL A 84 -7.02 10.02 -11.40
C VAL A 84 -7.18 11.39 -12.06
N ASP A 85 -6.21 12.29 -11.89
CA ASP A 85 -6.19 13.60 -12.56
C ASP A 85 -6.16 13.46 -14.09
N GLU A 86 -5.33 12.56 -14.62
CA GLU A 86 -5.24 12.26 -16.05
C GLU A 86 -6.57 11.72 -16.60
N LEU A 87 -7.24 10.84 -15.84
CA LEU A 87 -8.54 10.30 -16.24
C LEU A 87 -9.62 11.37 -16.27
N GLN A 88 -9.63 12.26 -15.27
CA GLN A 88 -10.55 13.38 -15.26
C GLN A 88 -10.32 14.31 -16.46
N ALA A 89 -9.07 14.71 -16.71
CA ALA A 89 -8.72 15.55 -17.85
C ALA A 89 -9.12 14.89 -19.18
N ALA A 90 -8.90 13.58 -19.33
CA ALA A 90 -9.30 12.83 -20.52
C ALA A 90 -10.82 12.85 -20.75
N PHE A 91 -11.64 12.90 -19.70
CA PHE A 91 -13.09 13.04 -19.84
C PHE A 91 -13.55 14.45 -20.24
N GLU A 92 -12.73 15.47 -20.01
CA GLU A 92 -13.00 16.86 -20.37
C GLU A 92 -12.67 17.16 -21.84
N GLU A 93 -11.82 16.34 -22.48
CA GLU A 93 -11.44 16.51 -23.88
C GLU A 93 -12.63 16.40 -24.87
N PRO A 94 -12.64 17.15 -25.99
CA PRO A 94 -13.64 17.04 -27.04
C PRO A 94 -13.77 15.64 -27.64
N ARG A 95 -14.98 15.23 -28.03
CA ARG A 95 -15.28 13.88 -28.53
C ARG A 95 -14.79 13.60 -29.95
N ASP A 96 -14.34 14.62 -30.67
CA ASP A 96 -13.87 14.58 -32.05
C ASP A 96 -12.35 14.37 -32.18
N GLY A 97 -11.62 14.30 -31.05
CA GLY A 97 -10.18 14.04 -31.00
C GLY A 97 -9.81 12.67 -30.41
N ASP A 98 -8.56 12.55 -29.93
CA ASP A 98 -7.97 11.33 -29.35
C ASP A 98 -8.53 10.95 -27.96
N ARG A 99 -9.66 11.53 -27.56
CA ARG A 99 -10.31 11.33 -26.26
C ARG A 99 -10.46 9.85 -25.88
N ALA A 100 -10.87 9.02 -26.83
CA ALA A 100 -11.09 7.60 -26.57
C ALA A 100 -9.79 6.88 -26.15
N GLU A 101 -8.67 7.25 -26.75
CA GLU A 101 -7.37 6.67 -26.41
C GLU A 101 -6.83 7.22 -25.09
N LEU A 102 -7.00 8.52 -24.84
CA LEU A 102 -6.63 9.14 -23.57
C LEU A 102 -7.39 8.51 -22.40
N VAL A 103 -8.71 8.32 -22.53
CA VAL A 103 -9.53 7.64 -21.53
C VAL A 103 -9.05 6.21 -21.34
N ARG A 104 -8.85 5.44 -22.42
CA ARG A 104 -8.37 4.04 -22.34
C ARG A 104 -7.06 3.93 -21.56
N LYS A 105 -6.09 4.80 -21.88
CA LYS A 105 -4.78 4.81 -21.21
C LYS A 105 -4.89 5.21 -19.75
N ALA A 106 -5.63 6.27 -19.44
CA ALA A 106 -5.79 6.76 -18.07
C ALA A 106 -6.56 5.74 -17.20
N SER A 107 -7.63 5.13 -17.73
CA SER A 107 -8.40 4.09 -17.04
C SER A 107 -7.52 2.90 -16.64
N ARG A 108 -6.62 2.45 -17.52
CA ARG A 108 -5.64 1.41 -17.19
C ARG A 108 -4.78 1.80 -15.98
N ARG A 109 -4.25 3.02 -15.94
CA ARG A 109 -3.41 3.49 -14.81
C ARG A 109 -4.18 3.56 -13.49
N THR A 110 -5.48 3.88 -13.53
CA THR A 110 -6.34 3.87 -12.32
C THR A 110 -6.63 2.47 -11.77
N VAL A 111 -6.22 1.41 -12.48
CA VAL A 111 -6.25 0.02 -12.00
C VAL A 111 -4.85 -0.44 -11.59
N GLU A 112 -3.83 -0.11 -12.39
CA GLU A 112 -2.44 -0.54 -12.17
C GLU A 112 -1.87 -0.02 -10.84
N ALA A 113 -1.99 1.28 -10.55
CA ALA A 113 -1.42 1.85 -9.32
C ALA A 113 -2.07 1.28 -8.05
N PRO A 114 -3.41 1.21 -7.90
CA PRO A 114 -4.06 0.55 -6.78
C PRO A 114 -3.72 -0.95 -6.65
N LEU A 115 -3.56 -1.68 -7.76
CA LEU A 115 -3.17 -3.08 -7.70
C LEU A 115 -1.75 -3.22 -7.13
N GLU A 116 -0.80 -2.40 -7.60
CA GLU A 116 0.56 -2.40 -7.07
C GLU A 116 0.62 -1.98 -5.60
N ILE A 117 -0.23 -1.02 -5.17
CA ILE A 117 -0.35 -0.66 -3.75
C ILE A 117 -0.75 -1.89 -2.92
N ALA A 118 -1.71 -2.68 -3.39
CA ALA A 118 -2.15 -3.90 -2.73
C ALA A 118 -1.00 -4.94 -2.64
N GLU A 119 -0.27 -5.16 -3.72
CA GLU A 119 0.89 -6.07 -3.77
C GLU A 119 2.01 -5.64 -2.82
N VAL A 120 2.33 -4.35 -2.81
CA VAL A 120 3.37 -3.79 -1.93
C VAL A 120 2.95 -3.86 -0.47
N CYS A 121 1.67 -3.64 -0.16
CA CYS A 121 1.12 -3.83 1.19
C CYS A 121 1.17 -5.30 1.63
N LEU A 122 0.93 -6.27 0.72
CA LEU A 122 1.09 -7.69 1.04
C LEU A 122 2.53 -8.01 1.43
N ALA A 123 3.52 -7.48 0.70
CA ALA A 123 4.91 -7.66 1.06
C ALA A 123 5.25 -7.05 2.45
N VAL A 124 4.60 -5.94 2.82
CA VAL A 124 4.72 -5.38 4.18
C VAL A 124 4.11 -6.31 5.22
N LEU A 125 2.98 -6.95 4.94
CA LEU A 125 2.36 -7.93 5.83
C LEU A 125 3.24 -9.17 6.03
N GLU A 126 3.85 -9.69 4.96
CA GLU A 126 4.79 -10.81 5.05
C GLU A 126 6.01 -10.45 5.90
N ALA A 127 6.57 -9.26 5.69
CA ALA A 127 7.63 -8.75 6.57
C ALA A 127 7.15 -8.62 8.03
N ALA A 128 5.93 -8.13 8.26
CA ALA A 128 5.35 -7.99 9.60
C ALA A 128 5.22 -9.34 10.33
N ARG A 129 4.97 -10.45 9.63
CA ARG A 129 4.99 -11.80 10.24
C ARG A 129 6.36 -12.13 10.82
N VAL A 130 7.43 -11.83 10.08
CA VAL A 130 8.81 -12.06 10.54
C VAL A 130 9.14 -11.14 11.71
N VAL A 131 8.83 -9.85 11.58
CA VAL A 131 9.09 -8.84 12.61
C VAL A 131 8.35 -9.17 13.90
N THR A 132 7.09 -9.62 13.84
CA THR A 132 6.32 -9.95 15.05
C THR A 132 6.77 -11.26 15.70
N ALA A 133 7.30 -12.20 14.92
CA ALA A 133 7.84 -13.45 15.44
C ALA A 133 9.21 -13.29 16.12
N LYS A 134 10.07 -12.39 15.60
CA LYS A 134 11.49 -12.30 15.99
C LYS A 134 11.89 -10.96 16.63
N GLY A 135 11.03 -9.95 16.51
CA GLY A 135 11.27 -8.60 16.99
C GLY A 135 11.26 -8.49 18.51
N ASN A 136 11.69 -7.32 18.99
CA ASN A 136 11.69 -6.98 20.41
C ASN A 136 10.26 -7.07 20.96
N ARG A 137 10.05 -7.90 21.99
CA ARG A 137 8.74 -8.12 22.61
C ARG A 137 8.10 -6.82 23.13
N ASN A 138 8.90 -5.82 23.50
CA ASN A 138 8.40 -4.53 23.97
C ASN A 138 7.86 -3.63 22.86
N ALA A 139 8.20 -3.91 21.59
CA ALA A 139 7.80 -3.11 20.42
C ALA A 139 6.93 -3.91 19.44
N VAL A 140 6.64 -5.18 19.73
CA VAL A 140 5.87 -6.07 18.85
C VAL A 140 4.46 -5.55 18.54
N ALA A 141 3.84 -4.83 19.48
CA ALA A 141 2.54 -4.21 19.29
C ALA A 141 2.56 -3.09 18.23
N ASP A 142 3.70 -2.41 18.06
CA ASP A 142 3.87 -1.41 17.01
C ASP A 142 3.92 -2.09 15.62
N ALA A 143 4.59 -3.24 15.51
CA ALA A 143 4.56 -4.05 14.28
C ALA A 143 3.17 -4.61 13.99
N GLY A 144 2.42 -5.03 15.02
CA GLY A 144 1.01 -5.42 14.88
C GLY A 144 0.13 -4.29 14.35
N THR A 145 0.29 -3.07 14.90
CA THR A 145 -0.36 -1.86 14.38
C THR A 145 0.02 -1.60 12.92
N GLY A 146 1.30 -1.78 12.59
CA GLY A 146 1.78 -1.64 11.22
C GLY A 146 1.14 -2.63 10.25
N ALA A 147 0.95 -3.87 10.67
CA ALA A 147 0.25 -4.89 9.87
C ALA A 147 -1.21 -4.49 9.62
N PHE A 148 -1.95 -4.02 10.63
CA PHE A 148 -3.35 -3.61 10.42
C PHE A 148 -3.49 -2.43 9.46
N LEU A 149 -2.55 -1.48 9.48
CA LEU A 149 -2.52 -0.37 8.54
C LEU A 149 -2.25 -0.87 7.10
N ALA A 150 -1.27 -1.75 6.92
CA ALA A 150 -0.97 -2.35 5.61
C ALA A 150 -2.13 -3.20 5.08
N HIS A 151 -2.79 -3.97 5.94
CA HIS A 151 -3.96 -4.76 5.58
C HIS A 151 -5.14 -3.89 5.16
N SER A 152 -5.45 -2.86 5.94
CA SER A 152 -6.51 -1.90 5.60
C SER A 152 -6.22 -1.19 4.28
N ALA A 153 -4.97 -0.79 4.05
CA ALA A 153 -4.52 -0.18 2.80
C ALA A 153 -4.68 -1.13 1.60
N LEU A 154 -4.28 -2.39 1.75
CA LEU A 154 -4.45 -3.43 0.73
C LEU A 154 -5.93 -3.62 0.37
N ARG A 155 -6.78 -3.81 1.39
CA ARG A 155 -8.23 -4.02 1.21
C ARG A 155 -8.88 -2.81 0.55
N ALA A 156 -8.51 -1.59 0.95
CA ALA A 156 -8.98 -0.35 0.33
C ALA A 156 -8.54 -0.27 -1.14
N SER A 157 -7.29 -0.62 -1.44
CA SER A 157 -6.76 -0.57 -2.80
C SER A 157 -7.44 -1.58 -3.72
N VAL A 158 -7.73 -2.79 -3.24
CA VAL A 158 -8.53 -3.79 -3.98
C VAL A 158 -9.95 -3.29 -4.27
N ILE A 159 -10.57 -2.53 -3.37
CA ILE A 159 -11.89 -1.91 -3.63
C ILE A 159 -11.79 -0.89 -4.78
N ILE A 160 -10.73 -0.09 -4.80
CA ILE A 160 -10.49 0.92 -5.83
C ILE A 160 -10.19 0.27 -7.19
N VAL A 161 -9.37 -0.80 -7.21
CA VAL A 161 -9.17 -1.64 -8.41
C VAL A 161 -10.52 -2.04 -8.97
N ARG A 162 -11.37 -2.67 -8.14
CA ARG A 162 -12.69 -3.17 -8.55
C ARG A 162 -13.63 -2.09 -9.05
N SER A 163 -13.60 -0.88 -8.47
CA SER A 163 -14.44 0.22 -8.95
C SER A 163 -14.03 0.70 -10.35
N ASN A 164 -12.76 0.55 -10.72
CA ASN A 164 -12.21 1.04 -11.99
C ASN A 164 -12.18 -0.04 -13.08
N LEU A 165 -12.34 -1.33 -12.74
CA LEU A 165 -12.38 -2.43 -13.72
C LEU A 165 -13.48 -2.26 -14.78
N GLY A 166 -14.60 -1.62 -14.44
CA GLY A 166 -15.66 -1.32 -15.40
C GLY A 166 -15.26 -0.35 -16.52
N LEU A 167 -14.10 0.30 -16.39
CA LEU A 167 -13.51 1.18 -17.41
C LEU A 167 -12.58 0.43 -18.38
N ILE A 168 -12.29 -0.85 -18.12
CA ILE A 168 -11.38 -1.67 -18.93
C ILE A 168 -12.18 -2.55 -19.89
N GLU A 169 -11.95 -2.39 -21.19
CA GLU A 169 -12.64 -3.16 -22.24
C GLU A 169 -12.11 -4.60 -22.37
N ASP A 170 -10.84 -4.82 -22.06
CA ASP A 170 -10.18 -6.12 -22.21
C ASP A 170 -10.58 -7.07 -21.06
N THR A 171 -11.50 -7.98 -21.37
CA THR A 171 -12.03 -8.95 -20.40
C THR A 171 -10.96 -9.89 -19.84
N ALA A 172 -9.90 -10.19 -20.60
CA ALA A 172 -8.84 -11.06 -20.11
C ALA A 172 -8.01 -10.34 -19.03
N VAL A 173 -7.75 -9.04 -19.21
CA VAL A 173 -7.11 -8.20 -18.19
C VAL A 173 -8.00 -8.09 -16.95
N VAL A 174 -9.30 -7.86 -17.12
CA VAL A 174 -10.25 -7.78 -15.99
C VAL A 174 -10.21 -9.08 -15.17
N THR A 175 -10.36 -10.24 -15.80
CA THR A 175 -10.32 -11.53 -15.10
C THR A 175 -8.99 -11.74 -14.37
N SER A 176 -7.86 -11.46 -15.04
CA SER A 176 -6.54 -11.61 -14.40
C SER A 176 -6.37 -10.72 -13.18
N VAL A 177 -6.85 -9.48 -13.22
CA VAL A 177 -6.78 -8.55 -12.08
C VAL A 177 -7.71 -8.97 -10.95
N GLU A 178 -8.89 -9.50 -11.26
CA GLU A 178 -9.83 -10.02 -10.24
C GLU A 178 -9.25 -11.24 -9.51
N GLU A 179 -8.66 -12.18 -10.24
CA GLU A 179 -7.99 -13.36 -9.69
C GLU A 179 -6.83 -12.94 -8.78
N CYS A 180 -5.93 -12.10 -9.29
CA CYS A 180 -4.80 -11.56 -8.53
C CYS A 180 -5.26 -10.83 -7.25
N SER A 181 -6.29 -9.98 -7.35
CA SER A 181 -6.85 -9.27 -6.20
C SER A 181 -7.44 -10.21 -5.13
N ALA A 182 -8.02 -11.34 -5.55
CA ALA A 182 -8.57 -12.34 -4.63
C ALA A 182 -7.46 -13.15 -3.94
N GLU A 183 -6.43 -13.54 -4.68
CA GLU A 183 -5.25 -14.22 -4.14
C GLU A 183 -4.52 -13.36 -3.11
N ILE A 184 -4.23 -12.10 -3.47
CA ILE A 184 -3.59 -11.13 -2.57
C ILE A 184 -4.42 -10.90 -1.31
N GLY A 185 -5.75 -10.78 -1.45
CA GLY A 185 -6.66 -10.62 -0.32
C GLY A 185 -6.63 -11.80 0.64
N THR A 186 -6.57 -13.03 0.12
CA THR A 186 -6.50 -14.25 0.94
C THR A 186 -5.17 -14.34 1.68
N ALA A 187 -4.05 -14.14 0.98
CA ALA A 187 -2.72 -14.13 1.60
C ALA A 187 -2.59 -13.05 2.68
N ALA A 188 -3.20 -11.87 2.45
CA ALA A 188 -3.21 -10.79 3.42
C ALA A 188 -3.97 -11.14 4.71
N ASP A 189 -5.13 -11.79 4.59
CA ASP A 189 -5.91 -12.23 5.74
C ASP A 189 -5.13 -13.28 6.56
N GLU A 190 -4.49 -14.25 5.90
CA GLU A 190 -3.61 -15.25 6.56
C GLU A 190 -2.40 -14.62 7.28
N ALA A 191 -1.77 -13.62 6.65
CA ALA A 191 -0.63 -12.92 7.22
C ALA A 191 -1.01 -12.15 8.49
N VAL A 192 -2.18 -11.50 8.50
CA VAL A 192 -2.70 -10.77 9.67
C VAL A 192 -3.05 -11.72 10.81
N GLU A 193 -3.72 -12.84 10.53
CA GLU A 193 -3.99 -13.85 11.57
C GLU A 193 -2.69 -14.29 12.26
N GLN A 194 -1.64 -14.56 11.48
CA GLN A 194 -0.35 -14.94 12.06
C GLN A 194 0.29 -13.83 12.89
N VAL A 195 0.17 -12.57 12.45
CA VAL A 195 0.64 -11.40 13.21
C VAL A 195 -0.11 -11.27 14.53
N GLU A 196 -1.43 -11.39 14.53
CA GLU A 196 -2.25 -11.33 15.74
C GLU A 196 -1.86 -12.40 16.75
N GLU A 197 -1.63 -13.64 16.29
CA GLU A 197 -1.14 -14.72 17.14
C GLU A 197 0.23 -14.40 17.76
N ASN A 198 1.16 -13.83 16.97
CA ASN A 198 2.49 -13.48 17.44
C ASN A 198 2.42 -12.38 18.52
N VAL A 199 1.60 -11.36 18.27
CA VAL A 199 1.38 -10.26 19.22
C VAL A 199 0.72 -10.77 20.50
N ALA A 200 -0.30 -11.63 20.40
CA ALA A 200 -0.98 -12.22 21.55
C ALA A 200 -0.07 -13.11 22.41
N LYS A 201 0.93 -13.78 21.82
CA LYS A 201 1.95 -14.54 22.55
C LYS A 201 2.98 -13.66 23.25
N ALA A 202 3.08 -12.38 22.88
CA ALA A 202 4.12 -11.47 23.33
C ALA A 202 3.66 -10.51 24.45
N VAL A 203 2.36 -10.21 24.53
CA VAL A 203 1.68 -9.44 25.59
C VAL A 203 1.27 -10.36 26.74
#